data_AF-A0A2E1V047-F1
#
_entry.id   AF-A0A2E1V047-F1
#
_cell.length_a   1.000
_cell.length_b   1.000
_cell.length_c   1.000
_cell.angle_alpha   90.00
_cell.angle_beta   90.00
_cell.angle_gamma   90.00
#
_symmetry.space_group_name_H-M   'P 1'
#
loop_
_entity.id
_entity.type
_entity.pdbx_description
1 polymer ?
#
loop_
_entity_poly.entity_id
_entity_poly.type
_entity_poly.pdbx_seq_one_letter_code
_entity_poly.pdbx_strand_id
1 'polypeptide(L)'
;MEKNIHQQKSDCLRIVLYGPESTGKTTLARSLAERYKTVWVPEFARNYLQRKWDKKKQVCTLNDLFFIAKGQIKQENDLVKNANQFLFCDTNILVTKAWSETHFDGYC
;
A
#
# COMPACT_ATOMS: atom_id res chain seq x y z
N MET A 1 -16.72 -5.04 -0.44
CA MET A 1 -15.45 -5.44 0.23
C MET A 1 -15.47 -6.86 0.80
N GLU A 2 -14.51 -7.73 0.41
CA GLU A 2 -14.35 -9.12 0.90
C GLU A 2 -14.22 -9.21 2.43
N LYS A 3 -14.89 -10.20 3.05
CA LYS A 3 -14.86 -10.44 4.50
C LYS A 3 -13.51 -10.96 5.03
N ASN A 4 -12.52 -11.21 4.17
CA ASN A 4 -11.31 -11.98 4.52
C ASN A 4 -9.98 -11.22 4.36
N ILE A 5 -9.99 -9.91 4.09
CA ILE A 5 -8.76 -9.13 3.97
C ILE A 5 -8.63 -8.19 5.17
N HIS A 6 -7.92 -8.65 6.20
CA HIS A 6 -7.72 -7.91 7.45
C HIS A 6 -6.23 -7.74 7.75
N GLN A 7 -5.90 -6.63 8.39
CA GLN A 7 -4.58 -6.44 8.99
C GLN A 7 -4.42 -7.38 10.18
N GLN A 8 -3.26 -8.03 10.28
CA GLN A 8 -2.91 -8.84 11.44
C GLN A 8 -2.70 -7.93 12.66
N LYS A 9 -3.22 -8.39 13.81
CA LYS A 9 -2.93 -7.76 15.09
C LYS A 9 -1.42 -7.84 15.36
N SER A 10 -0.87 -6.74 15.87
CA SER A 10 0.52 -6.63 16.28
C SER A 10 0.64 -5.53 17.33
N ASP A 11 1.68 -5.60 18.16
CA ASP A 11 2.06 -4.57 19.12
C ASP A 11 2.78 -3.38 18.44
N CYS A 12 3.12 -3.50 17.15
CA CYS A 12 3.71 -2.42 16.36
C CYS A 12 2.70 -1.28 16.13
N LEU A 13 3.12 -0.03 16.34
CA LEU A 13 2.36 1.13 15.88
C LEU A 13 2.52 1.27 14.36
N ARG A 14 1.41 1.13 13.63
CA ARG A 14 1.37 1.31 12.18
C ARG A 14 1.16 2.78 11.84
N ILE A 15 2.09 3.37 11.08
CA ILE A 15 2.09 4.76 10.66
C ILE A 15 1.95 4.81 9.14
N VAL A 16 0.82 5.31 8.65
CA VAL A 16 0.54 5.41 7.21
C VAL A 16 0.94 6.78 6.69
N LEU A 17 1.76 6.80 5.65
CA LEU A 17 2.03 8.00 4.87
C LEU A 17 1.04 8.04 3.70
N TYR A 18 0.08 8.95 3.77
CA TYR A 18 -0.96 9.16 2.78
C TYR A 18 -0.77 10.49 2.05
N GLY A 19 -1.05 10.53 0.75
CA GLY A 19 -0.99 11.74 -0.06
C GLY A 19 -0.76 11.48 -1.55
N PRO A 20 -0.77 12.52 -2.39
CA PRO A 20 -0.64 12.41 -3.85
C PRO A 20 0.66 11.76 -4.30
N GLU A 21 0.69 11.26 -5.52
CA GLU A 21 1.91 10.74 -6.15
C GLU A 21 3.02 11.81 -6.20
N SER A 22 4.27 11.39 -6.15
CA SER A 22 5.45 12.27 -6.26
C SER A 22 5.58 13.37 -5.18
N THR A 23 4.99 13.14 -3.99
CA THR A 23 5.09 14.05 -2.82
C THR A 23 6.10 13.60 -1.76
N GLY A 24 7.00 12.67 -2.09
CA GLY A 24 8.09 12.26 -1.19
C GLY A 24 7.74 11.18 -0.16
N LYS A 25 6.53 10.60 -0.18
CA LYS A 25 6.10 9.53 0.76
C LYS A 25 7.07 8.36 0.85
N THR A 26 7.48 7.80 -0.29
CA THR A 26 8.44 6.68 -0.34
C THR A 26 9.77 7.04 0.30
N THR A 27 10.28 8.24 0.01
CA THR A 27 11.53 8.73 0.57
C THR A 27 11.40 8.88 2.09
N LEU A 28 10.31 9.48 2.56
CA LEU A 28 10.06 9.66 3.98
C LEU A 28 9.87 8.33 4.72
N ALA A 29 9.11 7.37 4.18
CA ALA A 29 8.93 6.04 4.77
C ALA A 29 10.27 5.32 4.95
N ARG A 30 11.12 5.35 3.92
CA ARG A 30 12.45 4.75 3.97
C ARG A 30 13.33 5.42 5.02
N SER A 31 13.42 6.75 5.02
CA SER A 31 14.25 7.49 5.99
C SER A 31 13.78 7.31 7.43
N LEU A 32 12.46 7.22 7.66
CA LEU A 32 11.91 6.90 8.98
C LEU A 32 12.25 5.48 9.40
N ALA A 33 12.07 4.49 8.52
CA ALA A 33 12.43 3.10 8.82
C ALA A 33 13.93 2.94 9.16
N GLU A 34 14.81 3.59 8.40
CA GLU A 34 16.25 3.64 8.68
C GLU A 34 16.55 4.27 10.05
N ARG A 35 15.96 5.45 10.33
CA ARG A 35 16.17 6.17 11.60
C ARG A 35 15.70 5.38 12.82
N TYR A 36 14.55 4.71 12.72
CA TYR A 36 13.97 3.90 13.79
C TYR A 36 14.41 2.43 13.76
N LYS A 37 15.36 2.08 12.87
CA LYS A 37 15.91 0.72 12.72
C LYS A 37 14.83 -0.34 12.58
N THR A 38 13.82 -0.06 11.77
CA THR A 38 12.67 -0.92 11.49
C THR A 38 12.48 -1.10 9.98
N VAL A 39 11.41 -1.76 9.56
CA VAL A 39 11.03 -1.93 8.15
C VAL A 39 9.92 -0.96 7.75
N TRP A 40 9.75 -0.79 6.43
CA TRP A 40 8.63 -0.05 5.84
C TRP A 40 7.94 -0.88 4.76
N VAL A 41 6.66 -0.62 4.53
CA VAL A 41 5.82 -1.26 3.52
C VAL A 41 5.81 -0.40 2.25
N PRO A 42 6.24 -0.93 1.09
CA PRO A 42 6.20 -0.20 -0.17
C PRO A 42 4.82 -0.24 -0.84
N GLU A 43 4.62 0.69 -1.77
CA GLU A 43 3.35 0.88 -2.45
C GLU A 43 3.15 -0.26 -3.45
N PHE A 44 2.22 -1.16 -3.16
CA PHE A 44 1.95 -2.33 -3.99
C PHE A 44 1.55 -1.93 -5.41
N ALA A 45 0.68 -0.92 -5.53
CA ALA A 45 0.12 -0.45 -6.80
C ALA A 45 1.22 -0.10 -7.81
N ARG A 46 2.29 0.57 -7.37
CA ARG A 46 3.39 1.01 -8.23
C ARG A 46 4.02 -0.15 -8.99
N ASN A 47 4.47 -1.18 -8.27
CA ASN A 47 5.12 -2.34 -8.88
C ASN A 47 4.13 -3.20 -9.68
N TYR A 48 2.90 -3.34 -9.19
CA TYR A 48 1.86 -4.10 -9.86
C TYR A 48 1.49 -3.50 -11.22
N LEU A 49 1.18 -2.21 -11.25
CA LEU A 49 0.76 -1.49 -12.45
C LEU A 49 1.90 -1.32 -13.44
N GLN A 50 3.13 -1.07 -12.97
CA GLN A 50 4.31 -1.03 -13.85
C GLN A 50 4.49 -2.37 -14.58
N ARG A 51 4.42 -3.49 -13.86
CA ARG A 51 4.53 -4.83 -14.49
C ARG A 51 3.39 -5.11 -15.48
N LYS A 52 2.17 -4.65 -15.18
CA LYS A 52 1.03 -4.78 -16.10
C LYS A 52 1.26 -3.98 -17.38
N TRP A 53 1.75 -2.74 -17.24
CA TRP A 53 2.10 -1.89 -18.37
C TRP A 53 3.22 -2.50 -19.22
N ASP A 54 4.32 -2.92 -18.60
CA ASP A 54 5.48 -3.44 -19.32
C ASP A 54 5.13 -4.69 -20.14
N LYS A 55 4.28 -5.57 -19.59
CA LYS A 55 3.91 -6.85 -20.22
C LYS A 55 2.75 -6.75 -21.19
N LYS A 56 1.76 -5.90 -20.91
CA LYS A 56 0.47 -5.90 -21.63
C LYS A 56 0.09 -4.53 -22.21
N LYS A 57 0.82 -3.46 -21.88
CA LYS A 57 0.50 -2.07 -22.26
C LYS A 57 -0.92 -1.66 -21.85
N GLN A 58 -1.35 -2.15 -20.68
CA GLN A 58 -2.68 -1.86 -20.11
C GLN A 58 -2.55 -0.95 -18.90
N VAL A 59 -3.47 0.01 -18.80
CA VAL A 59 -3.64 0.89 -17.65
C VAL A 59 -4.41 0.20 -16.51
N CYS A 60 -4.55 0.90 -15.39
CA CYS A 60 -5.34 0.45 -14.24
C CYS A 60 -6.80 0.20 -14.66
N THR A 61 -7.36 -0.94 -14.25
CA THR A 61 -8.76 -1.30 -14.44
C THR A 61 -9.45 -1.54 -13.10
N LEU A 62 -10.78 -1.57 -13.09
CA LEU A 62 -11.56 -1.78 -11.87
C LEU A 62 -11.14 -3.03 -11.09
N ASN A 63 -10.89 -4.14 -11.80
CA ASN A 63 -10.44 -5.40 -11.19
C ASN A 63 -9.06 -5.28 -10.54
N ASP A 64 -8.21 -4.36 -11.00
CA ASP A 64 -6.89 -4.15 -10.40
C ASP A 64 -7.01 -3.58 -8.98
N LEU A 65 -8.04 -2.77 -8.68
CA LEU A 65 -8.24 -2.20 -7.34
C LEU A 65 -8.31 -3.30 -6.28
N PHE A 66 -8.98 -4.41 -6.60
CA PHE A 66 -9.05 -5.58 -5.73
C PHE A 66 -7.68 -6.23 -5.51
N PHE A 67 -6.92 -6.47 -6.59
CA PHE A 67 -5.57 -7.03 -6.49
C PHE A 67 -4.61 -6.11 -5.73
N ILE A 68 -4.75 -4.80 -5.91
CA ILE A 68 -3.96 -3.78 -5.23
C ILE A 68 -4.28 -3.79 -3.73
N ALA A 69 -5.56 -3.75 -3.35
CA ALA A 69 -5.96 -3.78 -1.94
C ALA A 69 -5.48 -5.06 -1.23
N LYS A 70 -5.68 -6.23 -1.86
CA LYS A 70 -5.22 -7.52 -1.34
C LYS A 70 -3.70 -7.59 -1.23
N GLY A 71 -2.99 -7.10 -2.25
CA GLY A 71 -1.53 -7.05 -2.28
C GLY A 71 -0.97 -6.14 -1.20
N GLN A 72 -1.56 -4.96 -0.99
CA GLN A 72 -1.15 -4.01 0.03
C GLN A 72 -1.31 -4.61 1.43
N ILE A 73 -2.49 -5.14 1.78
CA ILE A 73 -2.71 -5.75 3.11
C ILE A 73 -1.81 -6.95 3.32
N LYS A 74 -1.56 -7.76 2.28
CA LYS A 74 -0.60 -8.86 2.37
C LYS A 74 0.80 -8.37 2.71
N GLN A 75 1.29 -7.33 2.05
CA GLN A 75 2.60 -6.75 2.37
C GLN A 75 2.65 -6.17 3.78
N GLU A 76 1.60 -5.46 4.21
CA GLU A 76 1.48 -4.95 5.58
C GLU A 76 1.58 -6.08 6.62
N ASN A 77 0.90 -7.20 6.38
CA ASN A 77 0.91 -8.37 7.26
C ASN A 77 2.21 -9.17 7.23
N ASP A 78 2.89 -9.22 6.09
CA ASP A 78 4.15 -9.92 5.96
C ASP A 78 5.29 -9.11 6.64
N LEU A 79 5.27 -7.78 6.52
CA LEU A 79 6.31 -6.90 7.06
C LEU A 79 6.12 -6.51 8.51
N VAL A 80 4.89 -6.54 9.06
CA VAL A 80 4.69 -6.27 10.50
C VAL A 80 5.45 -7.25 11.40
N LYS A 81 5.71 -8.47 10.92
CA LYS A 81 6.50 -9.49 11.65
C LYS A 81 7.98 -9.14 11.78
N ASN A 82 8.48 -8.27 10.90
CA ASN A 82 9.87 -7.81 10.89
C ASN A 82 10.01 -6.40 11.48
N ALA A 83 8.90 -5.76 11.83
CA ALA A 83 8.88 -4.46 12.46
C ALA A 83 9.12 -4.57 13.96
N ASN A 84 9.65 -3.50 14.55
CA ASN A 84 9.81 -3.38 16.00
C ASN A 84 8.65 -2.56 16.60
N GLN A 85 8.91 -1.41 17.19
CA GLN A 85 7.89 -0.51 17.72
C GLN A 85 7.06 0.17 16.62
N PHE A 86 7.64 0.39 15.42
CA PHE A 86 7.00 1.13 14.34
C PHE A 86 6.99 0.35 13.02
N LEU A 87 5.88 0.44 12.28
CA LEU A 87 5.79 0.02 10.88
C LEU A 87 5.32 1.20 10.04
N PHE A 88 6.19 1.71 9.15
CA PHE A 88 5.85 2.81 8.25
C PHE A 88 5.28 2.27 6.94
N CYS A 89 4.12 2.73 6.50
CA CYS A 89 3.49 2.27 5.26
C CYS A 89 3.41 3.41 4.23
N ASP A 90 4.08 3.25 3.10
CA ASP A 90 3.86 4.04 1.88
C ASP A 90 3.15 3.13 0.88
N THR A 91 1.84 3.09 0.74
CA THR A 91 0.75 3.80 1.41
C THR A 91 -0.11 2.75 2.13
N ASN A 92 -1.43 2.92 2.22
CA ASN A 92 -2.38 1.85 2.56
C ASN A 92 -3.57 1.82 1.59
N ILE A 93 -4.54 0.93 1.87
CA ILE A 93 -5.75 0.76 1.06
C ILE A 93 -6.63 2.01 0.94
N LEU A 94 -6.44 3.04 1.76
CA LEU A 94 -7.20 4.29 1.63
C LEU A 94 -6.88 5.00 0.32
N VAL A 95 -5.65 4.90 -0.19
CA VAL A 95 -5.32 5.45 -1.52
C VAL A 95 -6.06 4.68 -2.61
N THR A 96 -6.17 3.36 -2.49
CA THR A 96 -6.96 2.56 -3.44
C THR A 96 -8.43 2.94 -3.42
N LYS A 97 -8.99 3.24 -2.24
CA LYS A 97 -10.37 3.75 -2.11
C LYS A 97 -10.54 5.11 -2.78
N ALA A 98 -9.62 6.05 -2.52
CA ALA A 98 -9.64 7.37 -3.14
C ALA A 98 -9.52 7.30 -4.67
N TRP A 99 -8.71 6.37 -5.19
CA TRP A 99 -8.64 6.09 -6.63
C TRP A 99 -9.97 5.57 -7.18
N SER A 100 -10.66 4.70 -6.44
CA SER A 100 -11.98 4.22 -6.83
C SER A 100 -13.01 5.35 -6.91
N GLU A 101 -13.02 6.23 -5.92
CA GLU A 101 -13.92 7.39 -5.87
C GLU A 101 -13.71 8.38 -7.02
N THR A 102 -12.47 8.54 -7.48
CA THR A 102 -12.11 9.56 -8.47
C THR A 102 -12.09 9.07 -9.91
N HIS A 103 -11.82 7.77 -10.14
CA HIS A 103 -11.62 7.23 -11.49
C HIS A 103 -12.59 6.08 -11.84
N PHE A 104 -13.39 5.62 -10.88
CA PHE A 104 -14.27 4.45 -11.02
C PHE A 104 -15.62 4.64 -10.32
N ASP A 105 -16.16 5.86 -10.30
CA ASP A 105 -17.48 6.22 -9.77
C ASP A 105 -17.75 5.74 -8.33
N GLY A 106 -16.71 5.61 -7.50
CA GLY A 106 -16.87 5.21 -6.09
C GLY A 106 -17.13 3.73 -5.85
N TYR A 107 -16.83 2.86 -6.82
CA TYR A 107 -17.00 1.42 -6.70
C TYR A 107 -16.26 0.83 -5.46
N CYS A 108 -16.97 0.25 -4.49
CA CYS A 108 -16.40 -0.34 -3.26
C CYS A 108 -17.21 -1.53 -2.70
#